data_AF-A0A7S3JY55-F1
#
_entry.id   AF-A0A7S3JY55-F1
#
_cell.length_a   1.000
_cell.length_b   1.000
_cell.length_c   1.000
_cell.angle_alpha   90.00
_cell.angle_beta   90.00
_cell.angle_gamma   90.00
#
_symmetry.space_group_name_H-M   'P 1'
#
loop_
_entity.id
_entity.type
_entity.pdbx_description
1 polymer ?
#
loop_
_entity_poly.entity_id
_entity_poly.type
_entity_poly.pdbx_seq_one_letter_code
_entity_poly.pdbx_strand_id
1 'polypeptide(L)'
;YRTAIDFNRRNYEKLLLNINEHPELKSLSHCVLHNYARSLLQVFQASLQKSDVGNDRPYHYLEEAERLMREVVRESSREDFSMYVSSIILLCHILMCQRKFAEAKQILTPCLQKAQRVYGPSHEMTKRLLDLDEVIRPYTT
;
A
#
# COMPACT_ATOMS: atom_id res chain seq x y z
N TYR A 1 15.94 3.37 8.09
CA TYR A 1 14.54 3.71 7.75
C TYR A 1 14.20 5.19 7.85
N ARG A 2 14.61 5.91 8.91
CA ARG A 2 14.30 7.35 9.08
C ARG A 2 14.74 8.21 7.88
N THR A 3 15.94 7.99 7.36
CA THR A 3 16.45 8.65 6.14
C THR A 3 15.61 8.40 4.89
N ALA A 4 15.02 7.20 4.75
CA ALA A 4 14.19 6.85 3.60
C ALA A 4 12.80 7.50 3.69
N ILE A 5 12.22 7.59 4.90
CA ILE A 5 11.00 8.34 5.16
C ILE A 5 11.22 9.82 4.85
N ASP A 6 12.27 10.44 5.37
CA ASP A 6 12.55 11.86 5.15
C ASP A 6 12.80 12.15 3.67
N PHE A 7 13.50 11.26 2.97
CA PHE A 7 13.71 11.36 1.53
C PHE A 7 12.39 11.26 0.74
N ASN A 8 11.57 10.25 1.01
CA ASN A 8 10.30 10.04 0.32
C ASN A 8 9.28 11.13 0.64
N ARG A 9 9.25 11.62 1.89
CA ARG A 9 8.43 12.76 2.31
C ARG A 9 8.82 14.04 1.57
N ARG A 10 10.11 14.37 1.50
CA ARG A 10 10.59 15.53 0.74
C ARG A 10 10.25 15.44 -0.74
N ASN A 11 10.37 14.25 -1.33
CA ASN A 11 10.01 14.03 -2.72
C ASN A 11 8.50 14.22 -2.94
N TYR A 12 7.67 13.70 -2.03
CA TYR A 12 6.23 13.90 -2.06
C TYR A 12 5.83 15.38 -1.91
N GLU A 13 6.39 16.09 -0.93
CA GLU A 13 6.13 17.52 -0.71
C GLU A 13 6.49 18.37 -1.94
N LYS A 14 7.64 18.11 -2.56
CA LYS A 14 8.03 18.77 -3.82
C LYS A 14 7.08 18.45 -4.97
N LEU A 15 6.61 17.21 -5.04
CA LEU A 15 5.76 16.77 -6.13
C LEU A 15 4.33 17.30 -5.99
N LEU A 16 3.81 17.45 -4.78
CA LEU A 16 2.53 18.10 -4.49
C LEU A 16 2.50 19.57 -4.97
N LEU A 17 3.61 20.29 -4.81
CA LEU A 17 3.72 21.67 -5.28
C LEU A 17 3.64 21.76 -6.81
N ASN A 18 4.16 20.76 -7.52
CA ASN A 18 4.26 20.78 -8.99
C ASN A 18 3.09 20.06 -9.69
N ILE A 19 2.30 19.24 -8.98
CA ILE A 19 1.25 18.41 -9.59
C ILE A 19 0.11 19.23 -10.19
N ASN A 20 -0.16 20.41 -9.62
CA ASN A 20 -1.20 21.31 -10.13
C ASN A 20 -0.79 21.95 -11.46
N GLU A 21 0.51 22.08 -11.71
CA GLU A 21 1.06 22.69 -12.92
C GLU A 21 1.36 21.63 -14.00
N HIS A 22 1.56 20.37 -13.59
CA HIS A 22 1.99 19.26 -14.46
C HIS A 22 1.22 17.95 -14.17
N PRO A 23 -0.01 17.80 -14.68
CA PRO A 23 -0.83 16.60 -14.48
C PRO A 23 -0.19 15.32 -15.06
N GLU A 24 0.76 15.44 -15.99
CA GLU A 24 1.58 14.33 -16.50
C GLU A 24 2.45 13.67 -15.42
N LEU A 25 2.74 14.37 -14.31
CA LEU A 25 3.51 13.84 -13.18
C LEU A 25 2.68 12.93 -12.27
N LYS A 26 1.41 12.69 -12.59
CA LYS A 26 0.50 11.88 -11.77
C LYS A 26 0.95 10.41 -11.67
N SER A 27 1.50 9.83 -12.72
CA SER A 27 2.08 8.47 -12.65
C SER A 27 3.30 8.42 -11.72
N LEU A 28 4.16 9.45 -11.79
CA LEU A 28 5.32 9.60 -10.91
C LEU A 28 4.87 9.82 -9.45
N SER A 29 3.75 10.51 -9.23
CA SER A 29 3.17 10.72 -7.90
C SER A 29 2.74 9.42 -7.25
N HIS A 30 2.09 8.53 -8.00
CA HIS A 30 1.67 7.23 -7.49
C HIS A 30 2.88 6.38 -7.08
N CYS A 31 3.97 6.39 -7.84
CA CYS A 31 5.21 5.70 -7.49
C CYS A 31 5.86 6.27 -6.22
N VAL A 32 5.93 7.61 -6.09
CA VAL A 32 6.52 8.27 -4.90
C VAL A 32 5.66 7.97 -3.66
N LEU A 33 4.34 8.07 -3.77
CA LEU A 33 3.40 7.74 -2.71
C LEU A 33 3.50 6.27 -2.30
N HIS A 34 3.56 5.36 -3.26
CA HIS A 34 3.75 3.92 -3.03
C HIS A 34 5.02 3.65 -2.22
N ASN A 35 6.15 4.22 -2.64
CA ASN A 35 7.42 4.07 -1.94
C ASN A 35 7.41 4.70 -0.54
N TYR A 36 6.69 5.82 -0.39
CA TYR A 36 6.55 6.47 0.91
C TYR A 36 5.75 5.60 1.89
N ALA A 37 4.56 5.14 1.50
CA ALA A 37 3.74 4.24 2.31
C ALA A 37 4.46 2.92 2.64
N ARG A 38 5.23 2.37 1.70
CA ARG A 38 6.06 1.19 1.93
C ARG A 38 7.11 1.44 3.02
N SER A 39 7.74 2.61 3.00
CA SER A 39 8.74 2.98 4.01
C SER A 39 8.12 3.15 5.40
N LEU A 40 6.92 3.74 5.47
CA LEU A 40 6.14 3.87 6.71
C LEU A 40 5.79 2.51 7.31
N LEU A 41 5.30 1.59 6.48
CA LEU A 41 4.99 0.21 6.90
C LEU A 41 6.23 -0.52 7.42
N GLN A 42 7.38 -0.40 6.75
CA GLN A 42 8.63 -1.01 7.21
C GLN A 42 9.09 -0.47 8.56
N VAL A 43 8.92 0.83 8.82
CA VAL A 43 9.22 1.42 10.13
C VAL A 43 8.30 0.88 11.20
N PHE A 44 7.00 0.77 10.92
CA PHE A 44 6.06 0.18 11.84
C PHE A 44 6.47 -1.26 12.21
N GLN A 45 6.73 -2.10 11.21
CA GLN A 45 7.15 -3.49 11.41
C GLN A 45 8.46 -3.61 12.20
N ALA A 46 9.46 -2.78 11.87
CA ALA A 46 10.73 -2.74 12.60
C ALA A 46 10.56 -2.23 14.05
N SER A 47 9.60 -1.34 14.30
CA SER A 47 9.29 -0.84 15.65
C SER A 47 8.65 -1.92 16.50
N LEU A 48 7.77 -2.75 15.93
CA LEU A 48 7.18 -3.90 16.62
C LEU A 48 8.21 -4.95 17.06
N GLN A 49 9.26 -5.17 16.25
CA GLN A 49 10.32 -6.13 16.58
C GLN A 49 11.18 -5.71 17.77
N LYS A 50 11.17 -4.43 18.17
CA LYS A 50 12.07 -3.88 19.21
C LYS A 50 11.49 -3.88 20.63
N SER A 51 10.38 -4.58 20.87
CA SER A 51 9.75 -4.76 22.20
C SER A 51 9.51 -3.47 23.00
N ASP A 52 9.42 -2.30 22.35
CA ASP A 52 9.20 -1.04 23.04
C ASP A 52 7.70 -0.71 23.01
N VAL A 53 6.98 -1.32 23.95
CA VAL A 53 5.51 -1.25 24.12
C VAL A 53 5.04 0.12 24.61
N GLY A 54 5.93 1.10 24.76
CA GLY A 54 5.62 2.39 25.38
C GLY A 54 5.33 3.57 24.44
N ASN A 55 5.43 3.41 23.12
CA ASN A 55 5.26 4.54 22.20
C ASN A 55 3.92 4.41 21.46
N ASP A 56 3.01 5.37 21.61
CA ASP A 56 1.78 5.49 20.80
C ASP A 56 2.06 5.88 19.33
N ARG A 57 3.32 6.17 18.99
CA ARG A 57 3.75 6.60 17.65
C ARG A 57 3.66 5.59 16.49
N PRO A 58 3.69 4.25 16.66
CA PRO A 58 3.69 3.31 15.55
C PRO A 58 2.42 3.37 14.70
N TYR A 59 1.24 3.55 15.33
CA TYR A 59 -0.04 3.50 14.62
C TYR A 59 -0.26 4.69 13.68
N HIS A 60 0.25 5.87 14.02
CA HIS A 60 0.23 7.04 13.13
C HIS A 60 0.87 6.73 11.75
N TYR A 61 1.96 5.95 11.72
CA TYR A 61 2.60 5.58 10.45
C TYR A 61 1.69 4.70 9.59
N LEU A 62 0.88 3.83 10.20
CA LEU A 62 -0.09 3.03 9.48
C LEU A 62 -1.26 3.88 8.98
N GLU A 63 -1.75 4.83 9.78
CA GLU A 63 -2.81 5.75 9.36
C GLU A 63 -2.38 6.63 8.17
N GLU A 64 -1.16 7.17 8.23
CA GLU A 64 -0.60 7.94 7.12
C GLU A 64 -0.41 7.05 5.89
N ALA A 65 0.19 5.86 6.04
CA ALA A 65 0.37 4.93 4.93
C ALA A 65 -0.96 4.51 4.28
N GLU A 66 -1.99 4.25 5.10
CA GLU A 66 -3.34 3.92 4.62
C GLU A 66 -3.92 5.06 3.81
N ARG A 67 -3.87 6.30 4.33
CA ARG A 67 -4.39 7.49 3.65
C ARG A 67 -3.75 7.65 2.26
N LEU A 68 -2.43 7.56 2.19
CA LEU A 68 -1.69 7.68 0.93
C LEU A 68 -2.05 6.55 -0.05
N MET A 69 -2.17 5.31 0.42
CA MET A 69 -2.50 4.19 -0.45
C MET A 69 -3.94 4.21 -0.94
N ARG A 70 -4.90 4.70 -0.14
CA ARG A 70 -6.26 4.91 -0.61
C ARG A 70 -6.34 5.97 -1.71
N GLU A 71 -5.53 7.02 -1.63
CA GLU A 71 -5.42 8.02 -2.68
C GLU A 71 -4.88 7.41 -3.97
N VAL A 72 -3.75 6.68 -3.89
CA VAL A 72 -3.17 5.99 -5.05
C VAL A 72 -4.17 5.01 -5.66
N VAL A 73 -4.83 4.17 -4.87
CA VAL A 73 -5.78 3.17 -5.37
C VAL A 73 -7.01 3.80 -6.02
N ARG A 74 -7.49 4.94 -5.50
CA ARG A 74 -8.62 5.68 -6.07
C ARG A 74 -8.26 6.29 -7.42
N GLU A 75 -7.04 6.79 -7.56
CA GLU A 75 -6.58 7.47 -8.75
C GLU A 75 -5.93 6.57 -9.78
N SER A 76 -5.49 5.38 -9.38
CA SER A 76 -4.89 4.39 -10.27
C SER A 76 -5.88 4.04 -11.38
N SER A 77 -5.55 4.46 -12.60
CA SER A 77 -6.35 4.10 -13.77
C SER A 77 -6.21 2.61 -14.05
N ARG A 78 -7.21 2.02 -14.71
CA ARG A 78 -7.17 0.60 -15.09
C ARG A 78 -6.08 0.27 -16.13
N GLU A 79 -5.42 1.29 -16.69
CA GLU A 79 -4.42 1.18 -17.76
C GLU A 79 -3.08 0.65 -17.23
N ASP A 80 -2.61 1.13 -16.07
CA ASP A 80 -1.48 0.51 -15.36
C ASP A 80 -1.99 -0.44 -14.27
N PHE A 81 -2.48 -1.58 -14.73
CA PHE A 81 -3.00 -2.60 -13.83
C PHE A 81 -1.92 -3.20 -12.92
N SER A 82 -0.64 -3.13 -13.30
CA SER A 82 0.47 -3.66 -12.49
C SER A 82 0.72 -2.79 -11.26
N MET A 83 0.75 -1.47 -11.44
CA MET A 83 0.86 -0.52 -10.32
C MET A 83 -0.37 -0.56 -9.42
N TYR A 84 -1.55 -0.74 -10.00
CA TYR A 84 -2.78 -0.93 -9.23
C TYR A 84 -2.68 -2.16 -8.32
N VAL A 85 -2.30 -3.34 -8.87
CA VAL A 85 -2.16 -4.57 -8.07
C VAL A 85 -1.13 -4.41 -6.96
N SER A 86 0.02 -3.82 -7.26
CA SER A 86 1.07 -3.57 -6.26
C SER A 86 0.55 -2.68 -5.12
N SER A 87 -0.24 -1.65 -5.44
CA SER A 87 -0.82 -0.73 -4.46
C SER A 87 -1.91 -1.40 -3.60
N ILE A 88 -2.71 -2.30 -4.20
CA ILE A 88 -3.67 -3.12 -3.46
C ILE A 88 -2.96 -4.03 -2.45
N ILE A 89 -1.89 -4.72 -2.86
CA ILE A 89 -1.09 -5.57 -2.00
C ILE A 89 -0.61 -4.77 -0.78
N LEU A 90 0.01 -3.60 -1.02
CA LEU A 90 0.53 -2.76 0.05
C LEU A 90 -0.58 -2.25 0.99
N LEU A 91 -1.73 -1.82 0.45
CA LEU A 91 -2.88 -1.42 1.27
C LEU A 91 -3.40 -2.59 2.12
N CYS A 92 -3.47 -3.80 1.59
CA CYS A 92 -3.88 -4.99 2.34
C CYS A 92 -2.94 -5.26 3.52
N HIS A 93 -1.62 -5.18 3.32
CA HIS A 93 -0.66 -5.33 4.41
C HIS A 93 -0.85 -4.27 5.52
N ILE A 94 -1.09 -3.01 5.13
CA ILE A 94 -1.35 -1.92 6.10
C ILE A 94 -2.63 -2.21 6.90
N LEU A 95 -3.72 -2.58 6.23
CA LEU A 95 -4.99 -2.93 6.87
C LEU A 95 -4.86 -4.14 7.80
N MET A 96 -4.09 -5.16 7.41
CA MET A 96 -3.79 -6.31 8.27
C MET A 96 -3.00 -5.91 9.51
N CYS A 97 -1.99 -5.03 9.39
CA CYS A 97 -1.27 -4.49 10.54
C CYS A 97 -2.19 -3.71 11.49
N GLN A 98 -3.22 -3.05 10.96
CA GLN A 98 -4.28 -2.39 11.73
C GLN A 98 -5.41 -3.34 12.18
N ARG A 99 -5.32 -4.64 11.90
CA ARG A 99 -6.35 -5.66 12.19
C ARG A 99 -7.69 -5.45 11.46
N LYS A 100 -7.72 -4.64 10.40
CA LYS A 100 -8.89 -4.40 9.53
C LYS A 100 -9.04 -5.50 8.46
N PHE A 101 -9.14 -6.76 8.86
CA PHE A 101 -9.13 -7.92 7.94
C PHE A 101 -10.32 -7.96 6.97
N ALA A 102 -11.52 -7.60 7.45
CA ALA A 102 -12.72 -7.57 6.61
C ALA A 102 -12.59 -6.59 5.44
N GLU A 103 -12.05 -5.41 5.70
CA GLU A 103 -11.81 -4.40 4.67
C GLU A 103 -10.70 -4.83 3.71
N ALA A 104 -9.61 -5.41 4.23
CA ALA A 104 -8.55 -5.95 3.39
C ALA A 104 -9.09 -6.97 2.38
N LYS A 105 -9.98 -7.88 2.81
CA LYS A 105 -10.62 -8.86 1.93
C LYS A 105 -11.55 -8.24 0.89
N GLN A 106 -12.33 -7.23 1.26
CA GLN A 106 -13.21 -6.52 0.33
C GLN A 106 -12.45 -5.87 -0.82
N ILE A 107 -11.28 -5.31 -0.54
CA ILE A 107 -10.43 -4.66 -1.55
C ILE A 107 -9.63 -5.70 -2.36
N LEU A 108 -9.14 -6.76 -1.71
CA LEU A 108 -8.33 -7.81 -2.34
C LEU A 108 -9.12 -8.63 -3.37
N THR A 109 -10.36 -9.01 -3.04
CA THR A 109 -11.20 -9.92 -3.84
C THR A 109 -11.37 -9.47 -5.30
N PRO A 110 -11.83 -8.23 -5.60
CA PRO A 110 -11.99 -7.79 -6.99
C PRO A 110 -10.64 -7.67 -7.72
N CYS A 111 -9.56 -7.31 -7.02
CA CYS A 111 -8.22 -7.23 -7.57
C CYS A 111 -7.71 -8.63 -8.00
N LEU A 112 -7.88 -9.63 -7.12
CA LEU A 112 -7.51 -11.01 -7.38
C LEU A 112 -8.27 -11.60 -8.58
N GLN A 113 -9.58 -11.41 -8.65
CA GLN A 113 -10.38 -11.87 -9.80
C GLN A 113 -9.90 -11.24 -11.11
N LYS A 114 -9.58 -9.95 -11.12
CA LYS A 114 -9.04 -9.28 -12.30
C LYS A 114 -7.62 -9.75 -12.63
N ALA A 115 -6.77 -9.95 -11.62
CA ALA A 115 -5.40 -10.45 -11.80
C ALA A 115 -5.37 -11.85 -12.40
N GLN A 116 -6.26 -12.75 -11.95
CA GLN A 116 -6.43 -14.07 -12.55
C GLN A 116 -6.84 -14.01 -14.02
N ARG A 117 -7.70 -13.05 -14.41
CA ARG A 117 -8.13 -12.88 -15.81
C ARG A 117 -7.06 -12.25 -16.70
N VAL A 118 -6.32 -11.26 -16.19
CA VAL A 118 -5.35 -10.49 -16.98
C VAL A 118 -4.00 -11.19 -17.06
N TYR A 119 -3.48 -11.67 -15.93
CA TYR A 119 -2.14 -12.26 -15.85
C TYR A 119 -2.14 -13.78 -15.78
N GLY A 120 -3.28 -14.39 -15.49
CA GLY A 120 -3.38 -15.83 -15.22
C GLY A 120 -3.02 -16.21 -13.78
N PRO A 121 -3.31 -17.45 -13.37
CA PRO A 121 -3.10 -17.93 -12.00
C PRO A 121 -1.63 -18.14 -11.64
N SER A 122 -0.76 -18.39 -12.62
CA SER A 122 0.66 -18.70 -12.37
C SER A 122 1.55 -17.45 -12.27
N HIS A 123 1.03 -16.28 -12.60
CA HIS A 123 1.78 -15.03 -12.56
C HIS A 123 2.09 -14.60 -11.13
N GLU A 124 3.30 -14.07 -10.91
CA GLU A 124 3.81 -13.70 -9.58
C GLU A 124 2.88 -12.75 -8.81
N MET A 125 2.30 -11.75 -9.49
CA MET A 125 1.36 -10.83 -8.86
C MET A 125 0.06 -11.52 -8.42
N THR A 126 -0.45 -12.46 -9.21
CA THR A 126 -1.65 -13.22 -8.86
C THR A 126 -1.37 -14.13 -7.66
N LYS A 127 -0.21 -14.79 -7.62
CA LYS A 127 0.21 -15.63 -6.49
C LYS A 127 0.28 -14.84 -5.19
N ARG A 128 0.92 -13.67 -5.20
CA ARG A 128 0.97 -12.81 -4.01
C ARG A 128 -0.40 -12.41 -3.48
N LEU A 129 -1.36 -12.14 -4.37
CA LEU A 129 -2.74 -11.85 -3.98
C LEU A 129 -3.43 -13.09 -3.38
N LEU A 130 -3.16 -14.29 -3.89
CA LEU A 130 -3.67 -15.55 -3.33
C LEU A 130 -3.09 -15.82 -1.94
N ASP A 131 -1.76 -15.67 -1.78
CA ASP A 131 -1.09 -15.84 -0.49
C ASP A 131 -1.68 -14.89 0.56
N LEU A 132 -1.95 -13.64 0.18
CA LEU A 132 -2.63 -12.68 1.04
C LEU A 132 -4.06 -13.08 1.40
N ASP A 133 -4.83 -13.60 0.45
CA ASP A 133 -6.20 -14.08 0.71
C ASP A 133 -6.19 -15.23 1.72
N GLU A 134 -5.25 -16.16 1.59
CA GLU A 134 -5.10 -17.28 2.52
C GLU A 134 -4.79 -16.82 3.95
N VAL A 135 -3.96 -15.78 4.11
CA VAL A 135 -3.64 -15.23 5.44
C VAL A 135 -4.85 -14.50 6.05
N ILE A 136 -5.65 -13.80 5.25
CA ILE A 136 -6.80 -13.02 5.73
C ILE A 136 -8.02 -13.91 5.99
N ARG A 137 -8.17 -15.01 5.25
CA ARG A 137 -9.33 -15.91 5.28
C ARG A 137 -9.80 -16.30 6.69
N PRO A 138 -8.94 -16.69 7.65
CA PRO A 138 -9.37 -17.08 9.00
C PRO A 138 -10.00 -15.96 9.82
N TYR A 139 -9.69 -14.70 9.50
CA TYR A 139 -10.08 -13.52 10.29
C TYR A 139 -11.31 -12.79 9.72
N THR A 140 -11.98 -13.40 8.74
CA THR A 140 -13.10 -12.78 7.98
C THR A 140 -14.34 -13.66 7.89
N THR A 141 -14.39 -14.70 8.73
CA THR A 141 -15.51 -15.64 8.91
C THR A 141 -16.28 -15.26 10.16
#